data_AF-A0A8I1Q8Y2-F1
#
_entry.id   AF-A0A8I1Q8Y2-F1
#
_cell.length_a   1.000
_cell.length_b   1.000
_cell.length_c   1.000
_cell.angle_alpha   90.00
_cell.angle_beta   90.00
_cell.angle_gamma   90.00
#
_symmetry.space_group_name_H-M   'P 1'
#
loop_
_entity.id
_entity.type
_entity.pdbx_description
1 polymer ?
#
loop_
_entity_poly.entity_id
_entity_poly.type
_entity_poly.pdbx_seq_one_letter_code
_entity_poly.pdbx_strand_id
1 'polypeptide(L)'
;MSRRLAQGYQGEATTHTPVETVAVVALGANLGDRAATIDDAVRALARLPLTTDVRAAPPIESVAVTLAGPDASAPAYLNTVALVTTRLAPSVLLSYLHAIEAQHGRERRERWGDRTLDLDLIAYGDVRSDEPALQVPHPRAAERDFVLGPWLAIDPDAVLPGVGRVAELLARLRGDAGQSADGGDTADAGDSGGATT
;
A
#
# COMPACT_ATOMS: atom_id res chain seq x y z
N MET A 1 10.10 -27.83 -54.49
CA MET A 1 9.79 -26.39 -54.58
C MET A 1 9.53 -25.85 -53.18
N SER A 2 10.21 -24.76 -52.84
CA SER A 2 10.12 -23.93 -51.63
C SER A 2 8.66 -23.50 -51.34
N ARG A 3 8.18 -23.28 -50.11
CA ARG A 3 8.65 -22.28 -49.12
C ARG A 3 8.18 -22.59 -47.70
N ARG A 4 9.05 -22.23 -46.76
CA ARG A 4 8.85 -22.04 -45.31
C ARG A 4 7.81 -20.97 -44.99
N LEU A 5 7.07 -21.15 -43.89
CA LEU A 5 6.78 -20.09 -42.91
C LEU A 5 6.70 -20.74 -41.50
N ALA A 6 7.86 -21.12 -40.97
CA ALA A 6 8.08 -21.21 -39.53
C ALA A 6 8.74 -19.89 -39.15
N GLN A 7 7.97 -18.98 -38.58
CA GLN A 7 8.50 -17.78 -37.93
C GLN A 7 8.37 -18.04 -36.44
N GLY A 8 9.48 -18.51 -35.86
CA GLY A 8 9.60 -18.80 -34.45
C GLY A 8 9.37 -17.54 -33.63
N TYR A 9 8.60 -17.71 -32.56
CA TYR A 9 8.60 -16.77 -31.45
C TYR A 9 9.97 -16.85 -30.78
N GLN A 10 10.83 -15.85 -31.01
CA GLN A 10 12.10 -15.68 -30.30
C GLN A 10 11.91 -14.77 -29.09
N GLY A 11 10.94 -15.08 -28.23
CA GLY A 11 10.98 -14.64 -26.85
C GLY A 11 11.61 -15.76 -26.05
N GLU A 12 12.73 -15.50 -25.36
CA GLU A 12 13.17 -16.37 -24.27
C GLU A 12 12.08 -16.36 -23.21
N ALA A 13 11.11 -17.26 -23.33
CA ALA A 13 10.22 -17.59 -22.25
C ALA A 13 11.10 -18.27 -21.19
N THR A 14 11.65 -17.45 -20.29
CA THR A 14 12.28 -17.95 -19.08
C THR A 14 11.18 -18.72 -18.35
N THR A 15 11.15 -20.04 -18.50
CA THR A 15 10.24 -20.92 -17.76
C THR A 15 10.70 -20.90 -16.32
N HIS A 16 10.38 -19.84 -15.60
CA HIS A 16 10.53 -19.82 -14.16
C HIS A 16 9.43 -20.75 -13.63
N THR A 17 9.82 -21.92 -13.11
CA THR A 17 8.92 -22.67 -12.24
C THR A 17 8.42 -21.68 -11.20
N PRO A 18 7.11 -21.50 -10.99
CA PRO A 18 6.62 -20.52 -10.05
C PRO A 18 7.14 -20.85 -8.65
N VAL A 19 8.18 -20.13 -8.23
CA VAL A 19 8.72 -20.22 -6.87
C VAL A 19 7.71 -19.53 -5.98
N GLU A 20 7.39 -20.19 -4.88
CA GLU A 20 6.56 -19.61 -3.85
C GLU A 20 7.20 -18.32 -3.34
N THR A 21 6.47 -17.22 -3.44
CA THR A 21 6.96 -15.88 -3.18
C THR A 21 6.05 -15.19 -2.19
N VAL A 22 6.64 -14.41 -1.28
CA VAL A 22 5.88 -13.57 -0.36
C VAL A 22 5.58 -12.23 -1.04
N ALA A 23 4.29 -11.94 -1.18
CA ALA A 23 3.80 -10.63 -1.54
C ALA A 23 3.40 -9.86 -0.27
N VAL A 24 3.57 -8.54 -0.33
CA VAL A 24 3.15 -7.61 0.72
C VAL A 24 2.00 -6.81 0.16
N VAL A 25 0.83 -6.92 0.79
CA VAL A 25 -0.40 -6.25 0.35
C VAL A 25 -0.83 -5.30 1.46
N ALA A 26 -0.99 -4.02 1.15
CA ALA A 26 -1.62 -3.07 2.07
C ALA A 26 -3.13 -3.08 1.86
N LEU A 27 -3.87 -3.00 2.96
CA LEU A 27 -5.33 -2.99 2.99
C LEU A 27 -5.79 -1.73 3.71
N GLY A 28 -6.78 -1.02 3.16
CA GLY A 28 -7.38 0.16 3.77
C GLY A 28 -8.90 0.19 3.60
N ALA A 29 -9.62 0.54 4.66
CA ALA A 29 -11.07 0.72 4.64
C ALA A 29 -11.49 1.92 5.49
N ASN A 30 -12.34 2.81 4.98
CA ASN A 30 -12.78 4.03 5.68
C ASN A 30 -14.30 4.17 5.86
N LEU A 31 -15.10 3.32 5.22
CA LEU A 31 -16.57 3.40 5.24
C LEU A 31 -17.22 2.13 5.76
N GLY A 32 -18.42 2.28 6.35
CA GLY A 32 -19.21 1.15 6.84
C GLY A 32 -18.54 0.40 7.99
N ASP A 33 -18.75 -0.92 8.02
CA ASP A 33 -18.04 -1.80 8.95
C ASP A 33 -16.62 -2.10 8.42
N ARG A 34 -15.70 -1.18 8.73
CA ARG A 34 -14.30 -1.23 8.29
C ARG A 34 -13.59 -2.49 8.76
N ALA A 35 -13.88 -2.95 9.98
CA ALA A 35 -13.23 -4.14 10.55
C ALA A 35 -13.71 -5.41 9.83
N ALA A 36 -15.03 -5.57 9.64
CA ALA A 36 -15.56 -6.69 8.87
C ALA A 36 -15.05 -6.69 7.43
N THR A 37 -14.94 -5.50 6.82
CA THR A 37 -14.41 -5.32 5.45
C THR A 37 -12.95 -5.80 5.35
N ILE A 38 -12.08 -5.42 6.29
CA ILE A 38 -10.69 -5.89 6.34
C ILE A 38 -10.63 -7.40 6.56
N ASP A 39 -11.42 -7.93 7.48
CA ASP A 39 -11.48 -9.37 7.76
C ASP A 39 -11.93 -10.18 6.54
N ASP A 40 -12.94 -9.70 5.81
CA ASP A 40 -13.43 -10.33 4.59
C ASP A 40 -12.40 -10.26 3.45
N ALA A 41 -11.68 -9.15 3.32
CA ALA A 41 -10.59 -9.01 2.37
C ALA A 41 -9.45 -10.01 2.66
N VAL A 42 -9.01 -10.13 3.93
CA VAL A 42 -8.00 -11.12 4.34
C VAL A 42 -8.47 -12.55 4.07
N ARG A 43 -9.74 -12.86 4.37
CA ARG A 43 -10.35 -14.16 4.03
C ARG A 43 -10.40 -14.40 2.52
N ALA A 44 -10.65 -13.36 1.71
CA ALA A 44 -10.66 -13.48 0.25
C ALA A 44 -9.26 -13.76 -0.30
N LEU A 45 -8.23 -13.07 0.20
CA LEU A 45 -6.82 -13.34 -0.13
C LEU A 45 -6.44 -14.80 0.17
N ALA A 46 -6.83 -15.30 1.36
CA ALA A 46 -6.55 -16.68 1.75
C ALA A 46 -7.24 -17.75 0.88
N ARG A 47 -8.29 -17.38 0.14
CA ARG A 47 -9.01 -18.27 -0.79
C ARG A 47 -8.51 -18.18 -2.22
N LEU A 48 -7.55 -17.30 -2.53
CA LEU A 48 -7.02 -17.17 -3.88
C LEU A 48 -6.31 -18.47 -4.31
N PRO A 49 -6.40 -18.85 -5.59
CA PRO A 49 -5.69 -20.01 -6.09
C PRO A 49 -4.17 -19.82 -5.91
N LEU A 50 -3.46 -20.93 -5.68
CA LEU A 50 -2.00 -20.95 -5.52
C LEU A 50 -1.47 -20.08 -4.37
N THR A 51 -2.32 -19.72 -3.41
CA THR A 51 -1.95 -19.04 -2.16
C THR A 51 -1.90 -20.06 -1.03
N THR A 52 -0.81 -20.07 -0.27
CA THR A 52 -0.52 -21.10 0.74
C THR A 52 -0.59 -20.55 2.16
N ASP A 53 -0.28 -19.27 2.36
CA ASP A 53 -0.36 -18.61 3.67
C ASP A 53 -0.76 -17.15 3.52
N VAL A 54 -1.57 -16.65 4.45
CA VAL A 54 -1.91 -15.24 4.58
C VAL A 54 -1.87 -14.87 6.05
N ARG A 55 -1.03 -13.91 6.40
CA ARG A 55 -0.93 -13.35 7.75
C ARG A 55 -1.11 -11.84 7.67
N ALA A 56 -2.01 -11.29 8.49
CA ALA A 56 -2.25 -9.86 8.55
C ALA A 56 -1.78 -9.28 9.89
N ALA A 57 -1.26 -8.06 9.85
CA ALA A 57 -0.91 -7.32 11.05
C ALA A 57 -2.20 -6.85 11.79
N PRO A 58 -2.11 -6.53 13.08
CA PRO A 58 -3.18 -5.80 13.75
C PRO A 58 -3.49 -4.49 13.01
N PRO A 59 -4.76 -4.19 12.69
CA PRO A 59 -5.10 -2.96 12.01
C PRO A 59 -4.82 -1.72 12.88
N ILE A 60 -4.49 -0.62 12.23
CA ILE A 60 -4.29 0.69 12.85
C ILE A 60 -5.18 1.73 12.20
N GLU A 61 -5.53 2.76 12.96
CA GLU A 61 -6.27 3.89 12.41
C GLU A 61 -5.33 4.97 11.88
N SER A 62 -5.71 5.61 10.77
CA SER A 62 -5.06 6.81 10.27
C SER A 62 -6.09 7.83 9.81
N VAL A 63 -5.73 9.11 9.88
CA VAL A 63 -6.49 10.17 9.21
C VAL A 63 -6.55 9.90 7.71
N ALA A 64 -7.64 10.29 7.06
CA ALA A 64 -7.73 10.21 5.61
C ALA A 64 -6.72 11.17 4.99
N VAL A 65 -5.98 10.71 3.97
CA VAL A 65 -5.06 11.57 3.22
C VAL A 65 -5.68 11.83 1.86
N THR A 66 -6.09 13.08 1.63
CA THR A 66 -6.65 13.53 0.35
C THR A 66 -5.55 14.18 -0.50
N LEU A 67 -5.89 14.55 -1.74
CA LEU A 67 -5.00 15.36 -2.60
C LEU A 67 -4.66 16.73 -1.98
N ALA A 68 -5.48 17.24 -1.06
CA ALA A 68 -5.26 18.49 -0.34
C ALA A 68 -4.43 18.30 0.96
N GLY A 69 -4.04 17.06 1.27
CA GLY A 69 -3.37 16.69 2.51
C GLY A 69 -4.28 15.91 3.47
N PRO A 70 -3.82 15.71 4.73
CA PRO A 70 -4.62 15.05 5.75
C PRO A 70 -5.94 15.77 5.99
N ASP A 71 -7.04 15.03 5.91
CA ASP A 71 -8.39 15.51 6.17
C ASP A 71 -8.95 14.82 7.41
N ALA A 72 -8.94 15.55 8.52
CA ALA A 72 -9.50 15.08 9.79
C ALA A 72 -11.03 15.12 9.82
N SER A 73 -11.68 15.75 8.84
CA SER A 73 -13.14 15.81 8.74
C SER A 73 -13.74 14.59 8.03
N ALA A 74 -12.93 13.89 7.23
CA ALA A 74 -13.31 12.63 6.62
C ALA A 74 -13.21 11.45 7.62
N PRO A 75 -13.99 10.37 7.42
CA PRO A 75 -13.86 9.16 8.22
C PRO A 75 -12.43 8.61 8.21
N ALA A 76 -11.92 8.27 9.40
CA ALA A 76 -10.60 7.66 9.53
C ALA A 76 -10.53 6.32 8.79
N TYR A 77 -9.37 6.03 8.19
CA TYR A 77 -9.07 4.74 7.61
C TYR A 77 -8.67 3.76 8.69
N LEU A 78 -9.12 2.52 8.55
CA LEU A 78 -8.55 1.35 9.19
C LEU A 78 -7.60 0.70 8.18
N ASN A 79 -6.31 0.63 8.50
CA ASN A 79 -5.27 0.10 7.62
C ASN A 79 -4.57 -1.10 8.24
N THR A 80 -4.15 -2.04 7.41
CA THR A 80 -3.25 -3.12 7.81
C THR A 80 -2.38 -3.56 6.62
N VAL A 81 -1.40 -4.42 6.90
CA VAL A 81 -0.60 -5.10 5.88
C VAL A 81 -0.77 -6.60 6.04
N ALA A 82 -0.95 -7.30 4.92
CA ALA A 82 -0.94 -8.74 4.83
C ALA A 82 0.30 -9.23 4.08
N LEU A 83 0.93 -10.28 4.62
CA LEU A 83 1.92 -11.09 3.92
C LEU A 83 1.18 -12.26 3.26
N VAL A 84 1.30 -12.38 1.95
CA VAL A 84 0.61 -13.37 1.13
C VAL A 84 1.65 -14.25 0.46
N THR A 85 1.76 -15.50 0.90
CA THR A 85 2.65 -16.49 0.29
C THR A 85 1.92 -17.15 -0.87
N THR A 86 2.43 -16.98 -2.09
CA THR A 86 1.73 -17.38 -3.30
C THR A 86 2.67 -17.78 -4.44
N ARG A 87 2.14 -18.56 -5.39
CA ARG A 87 2.80 -18.88 -6.66
C ARG A 87 2.17 -18.17 -7.87
N LEU A 88 1.20 -17.29 -7.62
CA LEU A 88 0.61 -16.44 -8.67
C LEU A 88 1.64 -15.44 -9.18
N ALA A 89 1.75 -15.24 -10.49
CA ALA A 89 2.54 -14.13 -11.02
C ALA A 89 2.04 -12.78 -10.46
N PRO A 90 2.91 -11.78 -10.27
CA PRO A 90 2.55 -10.52 -9.61
C PRO A 90 1.40 -9.78 -10.30
N SER A 91 1.36 -9.78 -11.65
CA SER A 91 0.26 -9.20 -12.43
C SER A 91 -1.08 -9.93 -12.24
N VAL A 92 -1.02 -11.24 -12.01
CA VAL A 92 -2.21 -12.06 -11.73
C VAL A 92 -2.71 -11.79 -10.31
N LEU A 93 -1.82 -11.71 -9.32
CA LEU A 93 -2.18 -11.31 -7.97
C LEU A 93 -2.83 -9.92 -7.97
N LEU A 94 -2.22 -8.94 -8.64
CA LEU A 94 -2.77 -7.59 -8.76
C LEU A 94 -4.17 -7.58 -9.38
N SER A 95 -4.41 -8.43 -10.38
CA SER A 95 -5.74 -8.60 -10.96
C SER A 95 -6.77 -9.16 -9.97
N TYR A 96 -6.37 -10.07 -9.08
CA TYR A 96 -7.21 -10.56 -7.99
C TYR A 96 -7.48 -9.49 -6.93
N LEU A 97 -6.49 -8.65 -6.60
CA LEU A 97 -6.69 -7.52 -5.68
C LEU A 97 -7.79 -6.59 -6.21
N HIS A 98 -7.68 -6.15 -7.46
CA HIS A 98 -8.71 -5.32 -8.10
C HIS A 98 -10.09 -6.01 -8.13
N ALA A 99 -10.15 -7.33 -8.30
CA ALA A 99 -11.40 -8.07 -8.28
C ALA A 99 -12.05 -8.09 -6.88
N ILE A 100 -11.25 -8.22 -5.82
CA ILE A 100 -11.72 -8.16 -4.43
C ILE A 100 -12.24 -6.76 -4.09
N GLU A 101 -11.51 -5.71 -4.48
CA GLU A 101 -11.98 -4.32 -4.31
C GLU A 101 -13.32 -4.09 -5.02
N ALA A 102 -13.43 -4.55 -6.26
CA ALA A 102 -14.65 -4.38 -7.05
C ALA A 102 -15.85 -5.12 -6.44
N GLN A 103 -15.65 -6.24 -5.75
CA GLN A 103 -16.71 -6.94 -5.02
C GLN A 103 -17.24 -6.10 -3.86
N HIS A 104 -16.35 -5.54 -3.04
CA HIS A 104 -16.73 -4.69 -1.91
C HIS A 104 -17.36 -3.36 -2.35
N GLY A 105 -16.96 -2.83 -3.51
CA GLY A 105 -17.60 -1.65 -4.12
C GLY A 105 -19.00 -1.93 -4.68
N ARG A 106 -19.28 -3.14 -5.18
CA ARG A 106 -20.59 -3.52 -5.75
C ARG A 106 -21.66 -3.77 -4.69
N GLU A 107 -21.28 -4.16 -3.48
CA GLU A 107 -22.22 -4.41 -2.38
C GLU A 107 -22.93 -3.12 -1.92
N ARG A 108 -22.37 -1.94 -2.22
CA ARG A 108 -23.02 -0.66 -1.99
C ARG A 108 -23.91 -0.28 -3.19
N ARG A 109 -25.23 -0.23 -2.98
CA ARG A 109 -26.23 0.15 -4.00
C ARG A 109 -26.23 1.64 -4.42
N GLU A 110 -25.36 2.47 -3.85
CA GLU A 110 -25.26 3.89 -4.17
C GLU A 110 -24.18 4.12 -5.24
N ARG A 111 -24.62 4.58 -6.42
CA ARG A 111 -23.86 4.66 -7.67
C ARG A 111 -22.64 5.61 -7.66
N TRP A 112 -22.33 6.25 -6.52
CA TRP A 112 -21.28 7.27 -6.36
C TRP A 112 -20.62 7.24 -4.96
N GLY A 113 -20.70 6.14 -4.23
CA GLY A 113 -20.07 6.03 -2.92
C GLY A 113 -18.54 5.91 -3.02
N ASP A 114 -17.80 6.61 -2.16
CA ASP A 114 -16.34 6.42 -2.01
C ASP A 114 -16.02 4.92 -1.82
N ARG A 115 -14.85 4.51 -2.32
CA ARG A 115 -14.37 3.13 -2.25
C ARG A 115 -14.30 2.66 -0.79
N THR A 116 -14.88 1.50 -0.50
CA THR A 116 -14.97 0.91 0.84
C THR A 116 -13.71 0.15 1.24
N LEU A 117 -12.99 -0.39 0.26
CA LEU A 117 -11.77 -1.17 0.42
C LEU A 117 -10.77 -0.77 -0.67
N ASP A 118 -9.51 -0.63 -0.26
CA ASP A 118 -8.34 -0.37 -1.11
C ASP A 118 -7.29 -1.46 -0.83
N LEU A 119 -6.76 -2.08 -1.88
CA LEU A 119 -5.78 -3.17 -1.85
C LEU A 119 -4.59 -2.83 -2.75
N ASP A 120 -3.48 -2.42 -2.14
CA ASP A 120 -2.25 -2.07 -2.85
C ASP A 120 -1.22 -3.21 -2.79
N LEU A 121 -0.67 -3.62 -3.94
CA LEU A 121 0.50 -4.51 -3.99
C LEU A 121 1.78 -3.71 -3.68
N ILE A 122 2.30 -3.85 -2.47
CA ILE A 122 3.46 -3.09 -1.97
C ILE A 122 4.78 -3.69 -2.43
N ALA A 123 4.94 -5.00 -2.32
CA ALA A 123 6.15 -5.72 -2.72
C ALA A 123 5.81 -7.14 -3.15
N TYR A 124 6.67 -7.76 -3.96
CA TYR A 124 6.52 -9.14 -4.40
C TYR A 124 7.90 -9.79 -4.49
N GLY A 125 8.33 -10.50 -3.44
CA GLY A 125 9.70 -10.98 -3.32
C GLY A 125 10.73 -9.88 -3.67
N ASP A 126 11.68 -10.21 -4.53
CA ASP A 126 12.68 -9.27 -5.06
C ASP A 126 12.29 -8.64 -6.41
N VAL A 127 11.04 -8.82 -6.86
CA VAL A 127 10.59 -8.31 -8.16
C VAL A 127 10.60 -6.79 -8.17
N ARG A 128 11.16 -6.23 -9.24
CA ARG A 128 11.14 -4.80 -9.55
C ARG A 128 10.53 -4.58 -10.93
N SER A 129 9.54 -3.72 -11.00
CA SER A 129 8.84 -3.34 -12.21
C SER A 129 8.38 -1.89 -12.09
N ASP A 130 8.74 -1.10 -13.09
CA ASP A 130 8.29 0.29 -13.26
C ASP A 130 7.22 0.42 -14.36
N GLU A 131 6.71 -0.71 -14.87
CA GLU A 131 5.68 -0.71 -15.89
C GLU A 131 4.38 -0.09 -15.36
N PRO A 132 3.66 0.73 -16.15
CA PRO A 132 2.42 1.38 -15.70
C PRO A 132 1.34 0.42 -15.20
N ALA A 133 1.34 -0.82 -15.70
CA ALA A 133 0.37 -1.85 -15.30
C ALA A 133 0.77 -2.61 -14.02
N LEU A 134 2.02 -2.49 -13.58
CA LEU A 134 2.56 -3.20 -12.42
C LEU A 134 3.76 -2.41 -11.86
N GLN A 135 3.50 -1.50 -10.93
CA GLN A 135 4.56 -0.78 -10.21
C GLN A 135 4.86 -1.48 -8.89
N VAL A 136 5.96 -2.23 -8.85
CA VAL A 136 6.38 -2.99 -7.67
C VAL A 136 7.90 -2.84 -7.50
N PRO A 137 8.42 -2.52 -6.30
CA PRO A 137 7.65 -2.12 -5.13
C PRO A 137 6.81 -0.86 -5.36
N HIS A 138 5.73 -0.70 -4.60
CA HIS A 138 4.82 0.43 -4.75
C HIS A 138 5.59 1.75 -4.50
N PRO A 139 5.54 2.73 -5.43
CA PRO A 139 6.47 3.87 -5.47
C PRO A 139 6.38 4.76 -4.22
N ARG A 140 5.18 4.84 -3.62
CA ARG A 140 4.92 5.65 -2.42
C ARG A 140 4.93 4.86 -1.11
N ALA A 141 5.32 3.58 -1.13
CA ALA A 141 5.28 2.75 0.09
C ALA A 141 6.14 3.32 1.22
N ALA A 142 7.33 3.84 0.88
CA ALA A 142 8.27 4.42 1.85
C ALA A 142 7.77 5.72 2.49
N GLU A 143 6.74 6.35 1.94
CA GLU A 143 6.15 7.62 2.42
C GLU A 143 4.94 7.40 3.34
N ARG A 144 4.51 6.14 3.53
CA ARG A 144 3.24 5.80 4.18
C ARG A 144 3.48 5.10 5.51
N ASP A 145 3.33 5.82 6.61
CA ASP A 145 3.43 5.26 7.98
C ASP A 145 2.46 4.09 8.17
N PHE A 146 1.23 4.26 7.68
CA PHE A 146 0.17 3.25 7.79
C PHE A 146 0.40 1.98 6.95
N VAL A 147 1.47 1.94 6.14
CA VAL A 147 1.97 0.74 5.47
C VAL A 147 3.19 0.19 6.22
N LEU A 148 4.19 1.04 6.47
CA LEU A 148 5.45 0.62 7.07
C LEU A 148 5.29 0.14 8.52
N GLY A 149 4.44 0.79 9.32
CA GLY A 149 4.16 0.42 10.70
C GLY A 149 3.57 -0.99 10.83
N PRO A 150 2.43 -1.30 10.17
CA PRO A 150 1.85 -2.63 10.19
C PRO A 150 2.77 -3.70 9.59
N TRP A 151 3.50 -3.38 8.52
CA TRP A 151 4.46 -4.32 7.94
C TRP A 151 5.56 -4.69 8.95
N LEU A 152 6.15 -3.70 9.63
CA LEU A 152 7.17 -3.95 10.65
C LEU A 152 6.63 -4.75 11.85
N ALA A 153 5.34 -4.57 12.18
CA ALA A 153 4.69 -5.29 13.29
C ALA A 153 4.55 -6.80 13.01
N ILE A 154 4.45 -7.21 11.74
CA ILE A 154 4.31 -8.63 11.35
C ILE A 154 5.63 -9.25 10.85
N ASP A 155 6.57 -8.42 10.40
CA ASP A 155 7.91 -8.81 9.96
C ASP A 155 8.95 -7.76 10.41
N PRO A 156 9.60 -7.97 11.58
CA PRO A 156 10.59 -7.04 12.12
C PRO A 156 11.84 -6.85 11.25
N ASP A 157 12.13 -7.81 10.37
CA ASP A 157 13.29 -7.78 9.48
C ASP A 157 12.94 -7.35 8.05
N ALA A 158 11.71 -6.85 7.84
CA ALA A 158 11.19 -6.45 6.55
C ALA A 158 12.10 -5.48 5.79
N VAL A 159 12.23 -5.73 4.48
CA VAL A 159 12.96 -4.91 3.53
C VAL A 159 12.05 -4.57 2.36
N LEU A 160 11.97 -3.28 2.02
CA LEU A 160 11.35 -2.83 0.79
C LEU A 160 12.37 -2.93 -0.36
N PRO A 161 12.16 -3.82 -1.36
CA PRO A 161 13.19 -4.12 -2.36
C PRO A 161 13.69 -2.87 -3.10
N GLY A 162 14.99 -2.69 -3.16
CA GLY A 162 15.60 -1.52 -3.82
C GLY A 162 15.44 -0.19 -3.09
N VAL A 163 14.81 -0.15 -1.90
CA VAL A 163 14.62 1.08 -1.11
C VAL A 163 15.33 0.99 0.24
N GLY A 164 15.16 -0.10 1.00
CA GLY A 164 15.86 -0.30 2.28
C GLY A 164 15.03 -1.00 3.35
N ARG A 165 15.59 -1.07 4.57
CA ARG A 165 14.93 -1.71 5.72
C ARG A 165 13.71 -0.92 6.15
N VAL A 166 12.57 -1.59 6.33
CA VAL A 166 11.30 -0.95 6.72
C VAL A 166 11.43 -0.19 8.05
N ALA A 167 12.18 -0.73 9.01
CA ALA A 167 12.44 -0.07 10.29
C ALA A 167 13.14 1.30 10.13
N GLU A 168 14.14 1.39 9.25
CA GLU A 168 14.87 2.63 8.99
C GLU A 168 14.02 3.65 8.23
N LEU A 169 13.22 3.17 7.27
CA LEU A 169 12.29 4.02 6.52
C LEU A 169 11.25 4.63 7.45
N LEU A 170 10.65 3.83 8.33
CA LEU A 170 9.66 4.28 9.30
C LEU A 170 10.23 5.27 10.31
N ALA A 171 11.44 5.00 10.82
CA ALA A 171 12.12 5.90 11.75
C ALA A 171 12.37 7.28 11.11
N ARG A 172 12.81 7.31 9.85
CA ARG A 172 13.04 8.55 9.10
C ARG A 172 11.75 9.33 8.90
N LEU A 173 10.70 8.65 8.43
CA LEU A 173 9.38 9.25 8.20
C LEU A 173 8.79 9.91 9.45
N ARG A 174 8.89 9.24 10.61
CA ARG A 174 8.41 9.77 11.89
C ARG A 174 9.31 10.87 12.46
N GLY A 175 10.62 10.79 12.22
CA GLY A 175 11.58 11.83 12.58
C GLY A 175 11.35 13.14 11.80
N ASP A 176 11.01 13.05 10.52
CA ASP A 176 10.71 14.20 9.67
C ASP A 176 9.35 14.84 10.02
N ALA A 177 8.36 14.02 10.39
CA ALA A 177 7.06 14.49 10.88
C ALA A 177 7.19 15.30 12.19
N GLY A 178 8.13 14.93 13.06
CA GLY A 178 8.41 15.65 14.32
C GLY A 178 9.08 17.02 14.14
N GLN A 179 9.72 17.27 12.99
CA GLN A 179 10.45 18.53 12.72
C GLN A 179 9.60 19.58 11.98
N SER A 180 8.48 19.18 11.37
CA SER A 180 7.61 20.11 10.62
C SER A 180 6.61 20.88 11.49
N ALA A 181 6.55 20.59 12.81
CA ALA A 181 5.63 21.24 13.75
C ALA A 181 6.26 22.35 14.61
N ASP A 182 7.58 22.58 14.53
CA ASP A 182 8.30 23.55 15.36
C ASP A 182 8.94 24.67 14.51
N GLY A 183 8.07 25.46 13.88
CA GLY A 183 8.44 26.51 12.92
C GLY A 183 7.85 27.87 13.25
N GLY A 184 8.23 28.45 14.39
CA GLY A 184 8.43 29.90 14.52
C GLY A 184 7.25 30.75 14.99
N ASP A 185 6.93 30.66 16.29
CA ASP A 185 6.53 31.83 17.06
C ASP A 185 7.76 32.72 17.25
N THR A 186 7.93 33.73 16.39
CA THR A 186 8.78 34.88 16.71
C THR A 186 7.88 36.01 17.18
N ALA A 187 7.71 36.07 18.49
CA ALA A 187 7.30 37.26 19.21
C ALA A 187 8.16 38.46 18.77
N ASP A 188 7.54 39.40 18.06
CA ASP A 188 8.08 40.76 17.93
C ASP A 188 7.55 41.59 19.10
N ALA A 189 8.34 41.60 20.17
CA ALA A 189 8.19 42.50 21.29
C ALA A 189 9.18 43.66 21.11
N GLY A 190 8.67 44.82 20.70
CA GLY A 190 9.35 46.11 20.69
C GLY A 190 8.41 47.15 20.07
N ASP A 191 8.20 48.35 20.55
CA ASP A 191 8.77 49.11 21.65
C ASP A 191 7.77 50.24 21.94
N SER A 192 7.47 50.47 23.22
CA SER A 192 6.65 51.59 23.66
C SER A 192 7.54 52.79 23.97
N GLY A 193 7.63 53.75 23.05
CA GLY A 193 8.28 55.04 23.25
C GLY A 193 7.39 56.18 22.78
N GLY A 194 6.88 56.98 23.72
CA GLY A 194 5.92 58.06 23.46
C GLY A 194 6.51 59.33 22.83
N ALA A 195 5.62 60.24 22.40
CA ALA A 195 5.66 61.69 22.66
C ALA A 195 4.62 62.48 21.82
N THR A 196 3.95 63.42 22.50
CA THR A 196 3.44 64.73 22.02
C THR A 196 2.22 64.79 21.07
N THR A 197 1.06 65.22 21.57
CA THR A 197 0.58 66.64 21.55
C THR A 197 -0.68 66.74 22.40
#